data_AF-D2TUR2-F1
#
_entry.id   AF-D2TUR2-F1
#
_cell.length_a   1.000
_cell.length_b   1.000
_cell.length_c   1.000
_cell.angle_alpha   90.00
_cell.angle_beta   90.00
_cell.angle_gamma   90.00
#
_symmetry.space_group_name_H-M   'P 1'
#
loop_
_entity.id
_entity.type
_entity.pdbx_description
1 polymer ?
#
loop_
_entity_poly.entity_id
_entity_poly.type
_entity_poly.pdbx_seq_one_letter_code
_entity_poly.pdbx_strand_id
1 'polypeptide(L)'
;MAELDRIKVVTLTVPLEDQAQKTRYDSLELKAPTLSQAEQFYEKQTASTSLAAMRLLIALVSGVRESVLAPMDFLDFRKCEEYLLGFLTWKP
;
A
#
# COMPACT_ATOMS: atom_id res chain seq x y z
N MET A 1 20.99 14.06 2.04
CA MET A 1 20.54 12.66 2.01
C MET A 1 19.09 12.69 2.42
N ALA A 2 18.14 12.59 1.48
CA ALA A 2 16.73 12.57 1.86
C ALA A 2 16.47 11.24 2.55
N GLU A 3 16.40 11.26 3.88
CA GLU A 3 15.92 10.14 4.69
C GLU A 3 14.47 9.93 4.26
N LEU A 4 14.23 8.98 3.35
CA LEU A 4 12.89 8.53 3.03
C LEU A 4 12.29 8.01 4.34
N ASP A 5 11.26 8.70 4.82
CA ASP A 5 10.56 8.31 6.03
C ASP A 5 10.07 6.88 5.84
N ARG A 6 10.52 5.96 6.70
CA ARG A 6 10.26 4.53 6.52
C ARG A 6 8.79 4.19 6.82
N ILE A 7 8.05 5.12 7.40
CA ILE A 7 6.66 4.94 7.80
C ILE A 7 5.86 6.16 7.34
N LYS A 8 4.76 5.92 6.65
CA LYS A 8 3.82 6.96 6.23
C LYS A 8 2.42 6.59 6.66
N VAL A 9 1.82 7.44 7.48
CA VAL A 9 0.41 7.31 7.83
C VAL A 9 -0.42 8.06 6.80
N VAL A 10 -1.33 7.35 6.13
CA VAL A 10 -2.30 7.89 5.19
C VAL A 10 -3.66 7.86 5.88
N THR A 11 -4.20 9.04 6.23
CA THR A 11 -5.57 9.16 6.73
C THR A 11 -6.54 8.84 5.60
N LEU A 12 -7.46 7.92 5.87
CA LEU A 12 -8.44 7.49 4.90
C LEU A 12 -9.61 8.47 4.87
N THR A 13 -10.06 8.80 3.67
CA THR A 13 -11.24 9.63 3.45
C THR A 13 -12.50 8.84 3.79
N VAL A 14 -12.52 7.56 3.40
CA VAL A 14 -13.56 6.61 3.76
C VAL A 14 -12.96 5.57 4.70
N PRO A 15 -13.47 5.43 5.93
CA PRO A 15 -12.98 4.43 6.86
C PRO A 15 -13.20 3.03 6.28
N LEU A 16 -12.18 2.18 6.39
CA LEU A 16 -12.27 0.80 5.94
C LEU A 16 -12.69 -0.09 7.11
N GLU A 17 -13.61 -1.01 6.86
CA GLU A 17 -14.06 -1.96 7.87
C GLU A 17 -13.58 -3.38 7.50
N ASP A 18 -12.72 -3.94 8.33
CA ASP A 18 -12.38 -5.35 8.26
C ASP A 18 -13.43 -6.15 9.02
N GLN A 19 -14.35 -6.77 8.28
CA GLN A 19 -15.41 -7.61 8.85
C GLN A 19 -14.89 -8.89 9.53
N ALA A 20 -13.70 -9.40 9.16
CA ALA A 20 -13.16 -10.62 9.76
C ALA A 20 -12.47 -10.33 11.10
N GLN A 21 -11.80 -9.19 11.22
CA GLN A 21 -11.13 -8.73 12.43
C GLN A 21 -12.01 -7.79 13.26
N LYS A 22 -13.22 -7.47 12.79
CA LYS A 22 -14.13 -6.45 13.37
C LYS A 22 -13.39 -5.16 13.73
N THR A 23 -12.48 -4.76 12.86
CA THR A 23 -11.58 -3.62 13.07
C THR A 23 -11.88 -2.56 12.03
N ARG A 24 -12.02 -1.33 12.47
CA ARG A 24 -12.19 -0.16 11.60
C ARG A 24 -10.85 0.56 11.47
N TYR A 25 -10.46 0.82 10.23
CA TYR A 25 -9.26 1.57 9.88
C TYR A 25 -9.69 2.96 9.40
N ASP A 26 -9.46 3.97 10.23
CA ASP A 26 -9.61 5.38 9.84
C ASP A 26 -8.31 5.94 9.21
N SER A 27 -7.19 5.22 9.35
CA SER A 27 -5.90 5.52 8.72
C SER A 27 -5.12 4.25 8.42
N LEU A 28 -4.29 4.26 7.39
CA LEU A 28 -3.33 3.21 7.08
C LEU A 28 -1.92 3.63 7.41
N GLU A 29 -1.19 2.78 8.11
CA GLU A 29 0.24 2.93 8.30
C GLU A 29 0.98 2.15 7.21
N LEU A 30 1.60 2.85 6.25
CA LEU A 30 2.40 2.26 5.18
C LEU A 30 3.88 2.24 5.59
N LYS A 31 4.49 1.06 5.55
CA LYS A 31 5.92 0.90 5.82
C LYS A 31 6.72 0.84 4.53
N ALA A 32 8.02 1.10 4.62
CA ALA A 32 8.93 0.88 3.51
C ALA A 32 8.86 -0.59 3.08
N PRO A 33 8.66 -0.87 1.78
CA PRO A 33 8.57 -2.24 1.31
C PRO A 33 9.91 -2.97 1.46
N THR A 34 9.86 -4.23 1.85
CA THR A 34 11.04 -5.10 1.85
C THR A 34 11.34 -5.60 0.44
N LEU A 35 12.57 -6.10 0.22
CA LEU A 35 12.97 -6.67 -1.07
C LEU A 35 11.95 -7.71 -1.58
N SER A 36 11.55 -8.65 -0.72
CA SER A 36 10.58 -9.69 -1.08
C SER A 36 9.17 -9.17 -1.37
N GLN A 37 8.77 -8.03 -0.79
CA GLN A 37 7.49 -7.40 -1.12
C GLN A 37 7.56 -6.67 -2.46
N ALA A 38 8.69 -6.03 -2.77
CA ALA A 38 8.94 -5.42 -4.07
C ALA A 38 9.00 -6.48 -5.18
N GLU A 39 9.65 -7.62 -4.95
CA GLU A 39 9.66 -8.76 -5.88
C GLU A 39 8.23 -9.24 -6.18
N GLN A 40 7.42 -9.47 -5.13
CA GLN A 40 6.01 -9.84 -5.30
C GLN A 40 5.19 -8.81 -6.08
N PHE A 41 5.49 -7.51 -5.89
CA PHE A 41 4.89 -6.45 -6.68
C PHE A 41 5.25 -6.58 -8.17
N TYR A 42 6.53 -6.75 -8.52
CA TYR A 42 6.96 -6.90 -9.91
C TYR A 42 6.41 -8.17 -10.56
N GLU A 43 6.35 -9.27 -9.81
CA GLU A 43 5.73 -10.53 -10.27
C GLU A 43 4.23 -10.33 -10.55
N LYS A 44 3.48 -9.73 -9.61
CA LYS A 44 2.05 -9.43 -9.81
C LYS A 44 1.80 -8.41 -10.92
N GLN A 45 2.67 -7.42 -11.08
CA GLN A 45 2.55 -6.42 -12.13
C GLN A 45 2.70 -7.07 -13.50
N THR A 46 3.61 -8.03 -13.63
CA THR A 46 3.83 -8.81 -14.85
C THR A 46 2.69 -9.79 -15.12
N ALA A 47 2.17 -10.44 -14.07
CA ALA A 47 1.12 -11.46 -14.19
C ALA A 47 -0.31 -10.89 -14.31
N SER A 48 -0.53 -9.63 -13.93
CA SER A 48 -1.88 -9.04 -13.87
C SER A 48 -1.85 -7.58 -14.33
N THR A 49 -2.18 -6.62 -13.44
CA THR A 49 -2.20 -5.19 -13.75
C THR A 49 -1.44 -4.43 -12.68
N SER A 50 -0.88 -3.27 -13.05
CA SER A 50 -0.19 -2.39 -12.09
C SER A 50 -1.06 -2.03 -10.90
N LEU A 51 -2.37 -1.82 -11.12
CA LEU A 51 -3.34 -1.56 -10.05
C LEU A 51 -3.46 -2.73 -9.05
N ALA A 52 -3.58 -3.96 -9.56
CA ALA A 52 -3.65 -5.15 -8.71
C ALA A 52 -2.34 -5.38 -7.94
N ALA A 53 -1.20 -5.18 -8.61
CA ALA A 53 0.12 -5.27 -7.98
C ALA A 53 0.29 -4.23 -6.87
N MET A 54 -0.11 -2.98 -7.13
CA MET A 54 0.02 -1.90 -6.15
C MET A 54 -0.89 -2.13 -4.95
N ARG A 55 -2.11 -2.61 -5.16
CA ARG A 55 -3.01 -2.98 -4.05
C ARG A 55 -2.41 -4.09 -3.19
N LEU A 56 -1.80 -5.10 -3.80
CA LEU A 56 -1.08 -6.15 -3.08
C LEU A 56 0.10 -5.57 -2.30
N LEU A 57 0.89 -4.68 -2.89
CA LEU A 57 2.00 -4.03 -2.18
C LEU A 57 1.50 -3.23 -0.97
N ILE A 58 0.44 -2.44 -1.13
CA ILE A 58 -0.21 -1.69 -0.04
C ILE A 58 -0.66 -2.65 1.07
N ALA A 59 -1.28 -3.77 0.72
CA ALA A 59 -1.69 -4.79 1.68
C ALA A 59 -0.50 -5.34 2.48
N LEU A 60 0.59 -5.66 1.78
CA LEU A 60 1.80 -6.21 2.38
C LEU A 60 2.50 -5.23 3.33
N VAL A 61 2.58 -3.95 2.97
CA VAL A 61 3.28 -2.94 3.79
C VAL A 61 2.43 -2.37 4.93
N SER A 62 1.10 -2.39 4.79
CA SER A 62 0.17 -1.94 5.83
C SER A 62 -0.29 -3.05 6.78
N GLY A 63 -0.13 -4.31 6.38
CA GLY A 63 -0.68 -5.45 7.11
C GLY A 63 -2.20 -5.56 6.98
N VAL A 64 -2.84 -4.75 6.13
CA VAL A 64 -4.29 -4.80 5.87
C VAL A 64 -4.57 -5.73 4.71
N ARG A 65 -5.64 -6.54 4.81
CA ARG A 65 -5.99 -7.51 3.77
C ARG A 65 -6.48 -6.81 2.50
N GLU A 66 -6.13 -7.34 1.33
CA GLU A 66 -6.57 -6.78 0.04
C GLU A 66 -8.10 -6.61 -0.07
N SER A 67 -8.88 -7.53 0.52
CA SER A 67 -10.34 -7.46 0.53
C SER A 67 -10.88 -6.24 1.26
N VAL A 68 -10.15 -5.74 2.26
CA VAL A 68 -10.48 -4.53 3.03
C VAL A 68 -10.07 -3.28 2.28
N LEU A 69 -9.01 -3.36 1.48
CA LEU A 69 -8.56 -2.27 0.60
C LEU A 69 -9.41 -2.14 -0.67
N ALA A 70 -10.21 -3.15 -1.02
CA ALA A 70 -11.05 -3.13 -2.22
C ALA A 70 -12.08 -1.97 -2.25
N PRO A 71 -12.79 -1.64 -1.16
CA PRO A 71 -13.69 -0.48 -1.10
C PRO A 71 -12.99 0.86 -0.81
N MET A 72 -11.65 0.92 -0.81
CA MET A 72 -10.90 2.16 -0.58
C MET A 72 -11.17 3.19 -1.67
N ASP A 73 -11.20 4.47 -1.28
CA ASP A 73 -11.30 5.57 -2.23
C ASP A 73 -10.07 5.65 -3.14
N PHE A 74 -10.31 5.93 -4.43
CA PHE A 74 -9.23 5.98 -5.41
C PHE A 74 -8.18 7.05 -5.08
N LEU A 75 -8.58 8.15 -4.44
CA LEU A 75 -7.63 9.19 -4.01
C LEU A 75 -6.67 8.67 -2.93
N ASP A 76 -7.16 7.91 -1.97
CA ASP A 76 -6.33 7.33 -0.91
C ASP A 76 -5.40 6.25 -1.46
N PHE A 77 -5.89 5.45 -2.41
CA PHE A 77 -5.07 4.51 -3.16
C PHE A 77 -3.91 5.22 -3.87
N ARG A 78 -4.17 6.34 -4.56
CA ARG A 78 -3.14 7.13 -5.27
C ARG A 78 -2.09 7.71 -4.33
N LYS A 79 -2.48 8.17 -3.12
CA LYS A 79 -1.52 8.61 -2.09
C LYS A 79 -0.58 7.49 -1.67
N CYS A 80 -1.13 6.29 -1.46
CA CYS A 80 -0.34 5.11 -1.13
C CYS A 80 0.61 4.73 -2.27
N GLU A 81 0.12 4.82 -3.51
CA GLU A 81 0.88 4.53 -4.72
C GLU A 81 2.08 5.47 -4.86
N GLU A 82 1.87 6.77 -4.75
CA GLU A 82 2.93 7.79 -4.85
C GLU A 82 4.05 7.56 -3.83
N TYR A 83 3.68 7.31 -2.57
CA TYR A 83 4.65 7.04 -1.50
C TYR A 83 5.51 5.81 -1.80
N LEU A 84 4.89 4.70 -2.20
CA LEU A 84 5.58 3.44 -2.47
C LEU A 84 6.44 3.51 -3.74
N LEU A 85 5.94 4.17 -4.80
CA LEU A 85 6.74 4.46 -5.99
C LEU A 85 7.97 5.31 -5.66
N GLY A 86 7.88 6.17 -4.64
CA GLY A 86 9.02 6.91 -4.10
C GLY A 86 10.20 6.03 -3.69
N PHE A 87 9.95 4.83 -3.15
CA PHE A 87 10.99 3.85 -2.83
C PHE A 87 11.46 3.07 -4.06
N LEU A 88 10.53 2.65 -4.91
CA LEU A 88 10.85 1.85 -6.11
C LEU A 88 11.63 2.65 -7.15
N THR A 89 11.43 3.97 -7.20
CA THR A 89 12.13 4.89 -8.12
C THR A 89 13.31 5.59 -7.47
N TRP A 90 13.58 5.34 -6.19
CA TRP A 90 14.69 5.93 -5.47
C TRP A 90 16.02 5.45 -6.07
N LYS A 91 16.84 6.40 -6.54
CA LYS A 91 18.19 6.15 -7.04
C LYS A 91 19.19 6.68 -6.00
N PRO A 92 20.13 5.84 -5.52
CA PRO A 92 21.14 6.24 -4.53
C PRO A 92 22.13 7.29 -5.04
#